data_AF-A0A940ZN86-F1
#
_entry.id   AF-A0A940ZN86-F1
#
_cell.length_a   1.000
_cell.length_b   1.000
_cell.length_c   1.000
_cell.angle_alpha   90.00
_cell.angle_beta   90.00
_cell.angle_gamma   90.00
#
_symmetry.space_group_name_H-M   'P 1'
#
loop_
_entity.id
_entity.type
_entity.pdbx_description
1 polymer ?
#
loop_
_entity_poly.entity_id
_entity_poly.type
_entity_poly.pdbx_seq_one_letter_code
_entity_poly.pdbx_strand_id
1 'polypeptide(L)'
;MSTAKLIIMLVLVLLVGIFAGSLGTRIYFRHELQKSQADRNNSEERIKRIVGRLTDELKLDDRQQTEVRKIITATDARATGIKVLYEPELRKIYDQSFERIGEKLTVEQKARLQKRQERFSAKYNAMYFKSLRTAQAGLPDIETISRQLGLDKSQQSQVSAILKDARAREDLIIEKYQKMAHPDLMVVNKEIIEARSASMKSLSGVLTKQQLESFKTDLAAY
;
A
#
# COMPACT_ATOMS: atom_id res chain seq x y z
N MET A 1 -6.89 7.43 -38.27
CA MET A 1 -7.62 7.44 -36.98
C MET A 1 -8.53 8.66 -36.98
N SER A 2 -9.85 8.50 -36.87
CA SER A 2 -10.77 9.64 -36.85
C SER A 2 -10.71 10.35 -35.50
N THR A 3 -10.70 11.68 -35.52
CA THR A 3 -10.71 12.57 -34.34
C THR A 3 -11.81 12.21 -33.34
N ALA A 4 -12.95 11.69 -33.82
CA ALA A 4 -14.02 11.16 -32.99
C ALA A 4 -13.58 10.01 -32.06
N LYS A 5 -12.70 9.10 -32.51
CA LYS A 5 -12.22 7.99 -31.68
C LYS A 5 -11.28 8.45 -30.56
N LEU A 6 -10.49 9.50 -30.81
CA LEU A 6 -9.62 10.10 -29.80
C LEU A 6 -10.41 10.86 -28.74
N ILE A 7 -11.45 11.59 -29.15
CA ILE A 7 -12.34 12.29 -28.21
C ILE A 7 -13.11 11.29 -27.35
N ILE A 8 -13.63 10.21 -27.94
CA ILE A 8 -14.30 9.14 -27.19
C ILE A 8 -13.34 8.48 -26.19
N MET A 9 -12.10 8.19 -26.58
CA MET A 9 -11.11 7.58 -25.69
C MET A 9 -10.70 8.53 -24.55
N LEU A 10 -10.55 9.83 -24.84
CA LEU A 10 -10.24 10.85 -23.85
C LEU A 10 -11.39 11.04 -22.85
N VAL A 11 -12.63 11.09 -23.34
CA VAL A 11 -13.83 11.19 -22.50
C VAL A 11 -13.99 9.93 -21.63
N LEU A 12 -13.69 8.74 -22.16
CA LEU A 12 -13.68 7.50 -21.38
C LEU A 12 -12.64 7.51 -20.26
N VAL A 13 -11.40 7.94 -20.55
CA VAL A 13 -10.35 8.04 -19.53
C VAL A 13 -10.70 9.08 -18.46
N LEU A 14 -11.26 10.22 -18.88
CA LEU A 14 -11.70 11.29 -17.97
C LEU A 14 -12.86 10.82 -17.08
N LEU A 15 -13.86 10.13 -17.66
CA LEU A 15 -14.99 9.57 -16.91
C LEU A 15 -14.51 8.48 -15.95
N VAL A 16 -13.57 7.63 -16.34
CA VAL A 16 -12.96 6.65 -15.43
C VAL A 16 -12.21 7.35 -14.29
N GLY A 17 -11.50 8.44 -14.54
CA GLY A 17 -10.84 9.24 -13.50
C GLY A 17 -11.84 9.90 -12.52
N ILE A 18 -12.92 10.48 -13.05
CA ILE A 18 -13.98 11.13 -12.25
C ILE A 18 -14.77 10.09 -11.45
N PHE A 19 -15.07 8.94 -12.04
CA PHE A 19 -15.73 7.84 -11.34
C PHE A 19 -14.79 7.19 -10.31
N ALA A 20 -13.50 7.02 -10.59
CA ALA A 20 -12.53 6.52 -9.61
C ALA A 20 -12.41 7.45 -8.40
N GLY A 21 -12.40 8.77 -8.60
CA GLY A 21 -12.36 9.76 -7.50
C GLY A 21 -13.65 9.85 -6.69
N SER A 22 -14.82 9.83 -7.35
CA SER A 22 -16.13 9.97 -6.69
C SER A 22 -16.63 8.67 -6.04
N LEU A 23 -16.37 7.51 -6.64
CA LEU A 23 -16.63 6.20 -6.02
C LEU A 23 -15.65 5.92 -4.88
N GLY A 24 -14.36 6.26 -5.02
CA GLY A 24 -13.36 6.09 -3.96
C GLY A 24 -13.77 6.78 -2.66
N THR A 25 -14.21 8.04 -2.75
CA THR A 25 -14.58 8.84 -1.57
C THR A 25 -15.89 8.36 -0.94
N ARG A 26 -16.90 7.98 -1.73
CA ARG A 26 -18.21 7.56 -1.20
C ARG A 26 -18.23 6.11 -0.70
N ILE A 27 -17.42 5.21 -1.30
CA ILE A 27 -17.27 3.83 -0.84
C ILE A 27 -16.42 3.75 0.43
N TYR A 28 -15.34 4.53 0.50
CA TYR A 28 -14.46 4.57 1.68
C TYR A 28 -15.22 5.00 2.94
N PHE A 29 -16.17 5.94 2.85
CA PHE A 29 -16.91 6.39 4.02
C PHE A 29 -18.19 5.59 4.32
N ARG A 30 -18.87 5.01 3.32
CA ARG A 30 -20.23 4.43 3.49
C ARG A 30 -20.26 2.93 3.82
N HIS A 31 -19.15 2.20 3.69
CA HIS A 31 -19.07 0.78 4.07
C HIS A 31 -18.19 0.49 5.30
N GLU A 32 -17.38 1.47 5.71
CA GLU A 32 -16.40 1.33 6.80
C GLU A 32 -17.04 1.23 8.20
N LEU A 33 -18.30 1.65 8.34
CA LEU A 33 -19.06 1.62 9.60
C LEU A 33 -19.86 0.33 9.82
N GLN A 34 -20.10 -0.50 8.78
CA GLN A 34 -21.04 -1.63 8.88
C GLN A 34 -20.44 -3.03 8.67
N LYS A 35 -19.20 -3.18 8.18
CA LYS A 35 -18.62 -4.52 7.97
C LYS A 35 -17.33 -4.74 8.74
N SER A 36 -17.27 -5.95 9.32
CA SER A 36 -16.30 -6.38 10.31
C SER A 36 -14.85 -6.20 9.85
N GLN A 37 -13.95 -6.09 10.84
CA GLN A 37 -12.49 -6.07 10.72
C GLN A 37 -11.89 -7.11 9.74
N ALA A 38 -12.62 -8.15 9.34
CA ALA A 38 -12.19 -9.14 8.34
C ALA A 38 -12.10 -8.56 6.91
N ASP A 39 -13.02 -7.66 6.53
CA ASP A 39 -13.12 -7.10 5.18
C ASP A 39 -12.02 -6.06 4.88
N ARG A 40 -11.39 -5.51 5.93
CA ARG A 40 -10.24 -4.59 5.84
C ARG A 40 -8.93 -5.33 5.51
N ASN A 41 -8.90 -6.64 5.76
CA ASN A 41 -7.65 -7.40 5.94
C ASN A 41 -7.23 -8.23 4.73
N ASN A 42 -8.06 -8.35 3.71
CA ASN A 42 -7.72 -9.07 2.49
C ASN A 42 -7.78 -8.14 1.28
N SER A 43 -6.61 -7.60 0.90
CA SER A 43 -6.43 -6.76 -0.30
C SER A 43 -7.07 -7.43 -1.51
N GLU A 44 -6.92 -8.75 -1.66
CA GLU A 44 -7.50 -9.51 -2.77
C GLU A 44 -9.04 -9.52 -2.76
N GLU A 45 -9.68 -9.69 -1.61
CA GLU A 45 -11.15 -9.62 -1.52
C GLU A 45 -11.68 -8.21 -1.78
N ARG A 46 -10.95 -7.18 -1.33
CA ARG A 46 -11.30 -5.79 -1.63
C ARG A 46 -11.18 -5.50 -3.12
N ILE A 47 -10.08 -5.89 -3.75
CA ILE A 47 -9.85 -5.78 -5.20
C ILE A 47 -10.97 -6.51 -5.95
N LYS A 48 -11.25 -7.78 -5.61
CA LYS A 48 -12.30 -8.59 -6.23
C LYS A 48 -13.68 -7.92 -6.14
N ARG A 49 -14.02 -7.34 -4.98
CA ARG A 49 -15.30 -6.62 -4.80
C ARG A 49 -15.38 -5.35 -5.65
N ILE A 50 -14.30 -4.57 -5.72
CA ILE A 50 -14.27 -3.34 -6.52
C ILE A 50 -14.38 -3.68 -8.01
N VAL A 51 -13.57 -4.64 -8.48
CA VAL A 51 -13.60 -5.08 -9.88
C VAL A 51 -14.95 -5.68 -10.24
N GLY A 52 -15.53 -6.53 -9.39
CA GLY A 52 -16.86 -7.11 -9.62
C GLY A 52 -17.94 -6.03 -9.75
N ARG A 53 -17.96 -5.05 -8.84
CA ARG A 53 -18.90 -3.93 -8.92
C ARG A 53 -18.72 -3.11 -10.20
N LEU A 54 -17.49 -2.75 -10.56
CA LEU A 54 -17.21 -2.01 -11.80
C LEU A 54 -17.59 -2.81 -13.04
N THR A 55 -17.40 -4.13 -13.01
CA THR A 55 -17.82 -5.05 -14.08
C THR A 55 -19.33 -5.01 -14.27
N ASP A 56 -20.08 -5.09 -13.17
CA ASP A 56 -21.54 -5.09 -13.21
C ASP A 56 -22.13 -3.74 -13.66
N GLU A 57 -21.55 -2.64 -13.17
CA GLU A 57 -22.01 -1.27 -13.43
C GLU A 57 -21.64 -0.79 -14.85
N LEU A 58 -20.42 -1.10 -15.32
CA LEU A 58 -19.91 -0.63 -16.61
C LEU A 58 -20.01 -1.68 -17.72
N LYS A 59 -20.49 -2.89 -17.41
CA LYS A 59 -20.58 -4.03 -18.33
C LYS A 59 -19.25 -4.35 -19.00
N LEU A 60 -18.20 -4.49 -18.18
CA LEU A 60 -16.84 -4.74 -18.65
C LEU A 60 -16.70 -6.15 -19.26
N ASP A 61 -16.05 -6.23 -20.42
CA ASP A 61 -15.62 -7.52 -20.99
C ASP A 61 -14.39 -8.10 -20.26
N ASP A 62 -14.04 -9.36 -20.53
CA ASP A 62 -12.95 -10.06 -19.83
C ASP A 62 -11.59 -9.37 -19.97
N ARG A 63 -11.34 -8.73 -21.12
CA ARG A 63 -10.09 -8.00 -21.36
C ARG A 63 -10.08 -6.72 -20.54
N GLN A 64 -11.19 -5.99 -20.52
CA GLN A 64 -11.34 -4.77 -19.72
C GLN A 64 -11.27 -5.08 -18.22
N GLN A 65 -11.90 -6.16 -17.75
CA GLN A 65 -11.81 -6.60 -16.36
C GLN A 65 -10.36 -6.86 -15.92
N THR A 66 -9.58 -7.50 -16.79
CA THR A 66 -8.16 -7.77 -16.54
C THR A 66 -7.37 -6.47 -16.37
N GLU A 67 -7.56 -5.49 -17.26
CA GLU A 67 -6.86 -4.20 -17.17
C GLU A 67 -7.33 -3.38 -15.96
N VAL A 68 -8.64 -3.34 -15.69
CA VAL A 68 -9.18 -2.68 -14.49
C VAL A 68 -8.64 -3.31 -13.22
N ARG A 69 -8.53 -4.65 -13.15
CA ARG A 69 -7.96 -5.33 -11.99
C ARG A 69 -6.51 -4.92 -11.75
N LYS A 70 -5.67 -4.83 -12.79
CA LYS A 70 -4.28 -4.35 -12.65
C LYS A 70 -4.22 -2.95 -12.04
N ILE A 71 -5.07 -2.04 -12.52
CA ILE A 71 -5.15 -0.66 -12.02
C ILE A 71 -5.55 -0.66 -10.54
N ILE A 72 -6.64 -1.34 -10.20
CA ILE A 72 -7.15 -1.40 -8.81
C ILE A 72 -6.12 -2.05 -7.87
N THR A 73 -5.44 -3.12 -8.28
CA THR A 73 -4.36 -3.75 -7.49
C THR A 73 -3.23 -2.76 -7.21
N ALA A 74 -2.75 -2.04 -8.23
CA ALA A 74 -1.69 -1.05 -8.06
C ALA A 74 -2.14 0.11 -7.16
N THR A 75 -3.37 0.61 -7.33
CA THR A 75 -3.95 1.64 -6.47
C THR A 75 -4.06 1.18 -5.02
N ASP A 76 -4.53 -0.05 -4.80
CA ASP A 76 -4.70 -0.63 -3.47
C ASP A 76 -3.38 -0.76 -2.71
N ALA A 77 -2.35 -1.22 -3.41
CA ALA A 77 -1.03 -1.37 -2.83
C ALA A 77 -0.37 -0.02 -2.53
N ARG A 78 -0.55 1.00 -3.39
CA ARG A 78 -0.09 2.37 -3.11
C ARG A 78 -0.77 2.97 -1.88
N ALA A 79 -2.10 2.86 -1.81
CA ALA A 79 -2.86 3.31 -0.64
C ALA A 79 -2.39 2.60 0.65
N THR A 80 -2.10 1.30 0.55
CA THR A 80 -1.55 0.52 1.65
C THR A 80 -0.15 0.99 2.05
N GLY A 81 0.72 1.32 1.09
CA GLY A 81 2.05 1.87 1.34
C GLY A 81 2.02 3.17 2.14
N ILE A 82 1.10 4.08 1.78
CA ILE A 82 0.87 5.32 2.55
C ILE A 82 0.38 5.00 3.96
N LYS A 83 -0.54 4.03 4.11
CA LYS A 83 -1.09 3.64 5.40
C LYS A 83 -0.03 3.15 6.38
N VAL A 84 0.87 2.31 5.90
CA VAL A 84 1.94 1.72 6.72
C VAL A 84 2.81 2.77 7.39
N LEU A 85 3.01 3.94 6.77
CA LEU A 85 3.89 4.99 7.31
C LEU A 85 3.43 5.55 8.66
N TYR A 86 2.11 5.52 8.95
CA TYR A 86 1.53 6.07 10.18
C TYR A 86 0.94 5.01 11.13
N GLU A 87 0.93 3.73 10.73
CA GLU A 87 0.47 2.63 11.58
C GLU A 87 1.27 2.52 12.91
N PRO A 88 2.60 2.65 12.93
CA PRO A 88 3.38 2.61 14.17
C PRO A 88 2.98 3.68 15.20
N GLU A 89 2.66 4.90 14.75
CA GLU A 89 2.20 5.98 15.62
C GLU A 89 0.80 5.68 16.17
N LEU A 90 -0.10 5.17 15.34
CA LEU A 90 -1.42 4.72 15.79
C LEU A 90 -1.30 3.59 16.82
N ARG A 91 -0.35 2.67 16.62
CA ARG A 91 -0.07 1.60 17.57
C ARG A 91 0.30 2.16 18.94
N LYS A 92 1.21 3.14 18.98
CA LYS A 92 1.63 3.82 20.21
C LYS A 92 0.45 4.45 20.95
N ILE A 93 -0.46 5.11 20.24
CA ILE A 93 -1.67 5.72 20.85
C ILE A 93 -2.56 4.66 21.51
N TYR A 94 -2.74 3.50 20.86
CA TYR A 94 -3.49 2.39 21.45
C TYR A 94 -2.80 1.81 22.69
N ASP A 95 -1.48 1.61 22.64
CA ASP A 95 -0.73 1.08 23.79
C ASP A 95 -0.82 2.04 25.00
N GLN A 96 -0.67 3.36 24.78
CA GLN A 96 -0.90 4.37 25.82
C GLN A 96 -2.33 4.35 26.37
N SER A 97 -3.32 4.06 25.53
CA SER A 97 -4.71 3.93 25.97
C SER A 97 -4.92 2.70 26.84
N PHE A 98 -4.28 1.56 26.51
CA PHE A 98 -4.31 0.37 27.37
C PHE A 98 -3.69 0.64 28.75
N GLU A 99 -2.56 1.35 28.81
CA GLU A 99 -1.93 1.75 30.07
C GLU A 99 -2.87 2.61 30.93
N ARG A 100 -3.44 3.67 30.36
CA ARG A 100 -4.38 4.58 31.05
C ARG A 100 -5.64 3.87 31.54
N ILE A 101 -6.17 2.92 30.77
CA ILE A 101 -7.29 2.09 31.22
C ILE A 101 -6.83 1.22 32.40
N GLY A 102 -5.65 0.59 32.28
CA GLY A 102 -5.07 -0.27 33.31
C GLY A 102 -4.94 0.40 34.67
N GLU A 103 -4.56 1.69 34.71
CA GLU A 103 -4.48 2.47 35.95
C GLU A 103 -5.78 2.53 36.75
N LYS A 104 -6.94 2.38 36.10
CA LYS A 104 -8.27 2.46 36.73
C LYS A 104 -8.85 1.10 37.12
N LEU A 105 -8.13 0.01 36.85
CA LEU A 105 -8.61 -1.35 37.03
C LEU A 105 -8.06 -2.02 38.28
N THR A 106 -8.84 -2.94 38.85
CA THR A 106 -8.39 -3.87 39.89
C THR A 106 -7.35 -4.84 39.35
N VAL A 107 -6.63 -5.54 40.23
CA VAL A 107 -5.60 -6.53 39.85
C VAL A 107 -6.17 -7.60 38.92
N GLU A 108 -7.35 -8.15 39.22
CA GLU A 108 -7.99 -9.17 38.37
C GLU A 108 -8.36 -8.61 36.99
N GLN A 109 -8.90 -7.39 36.95
CA GLN A 109 -9.27 -6.72 35.70
C GLN A 109 -8.04 -6.35 34.86
N LYS A 110 -6.91 -5.99 35.47
CA LYS A 110 -5.63 -5.74 34.79
C LYS A 110 -5.14 -7.00 34.06
N ALA A 111 -5.21 -8.16 34.69
CA ALA A 111 -4.85 -9.43 34.04
C ALA A 111 -5.74 -9.73 32.81
N ARG A 112 -7.03 -9.41 32.88
CA ARG A 112 -7.95 -9.52 31.73
C ARG A 112 -7.63 -8.51 30.63
N LEU A 113 -7.26 -7.29 30.99
CA LEU A 113 -6.86 -6.24 30.03
C LEU A 113 -5.57 -6.63 29.30
N GLN A 114 -4.57 -7.16 30.02
CA GLN A 114 -3.30 -7.61 29.44
C GLN A 114 -3.53 -8.66 28.34
N LYS A 115 -4.36 -9.69 28.61
CA LYS A 115 -4.72 -10.69 27.60
C LYS A 115 -5.40 -10.08 26.36
N ARG A 116 -6.17 -9.00 26.53
CA ARG A 116 -6.77 -8.27 25.38
C ARG A 116 -5.71 -7.48 24.62
N GLN A 117 -4.79 -6.83 25.31
CA GLN A 117 -3.67 -6.09 24.71
C GLN A 117 -2.75 -7.02 23.91
N GLU A 118 -2.43 -8.21 24.43
CA GLU A 118 -1.64 -9.23 23.73
C GLU A 118 -2.31 -9.68 22.42
N ARG A 119 -3.61 -10.02 22.47
CA ARG A 119 -4.37 -10.39 21.26
C ARG A 119 -4.44 -9.24 20.25
N PHE A 120 -4.63 -8.02 20.73
CA PHE A 120 -4.59 -6.83 19.89
C PHE A 120 -3.22 -6.64 19.26
N SER A 121 -2.13 -6.82 20.02
CA SER A 121 -0.73 -6.79 19.56
C SER A 121 -0.45 -7.79 18.45
N ALA A 122 -0.73 -9.07 18.69
CA ALA A 122 -0.52 -10.12 17.70
C ALA A 122 -1.26 -9.82 16.39
N LYS A 123 -2.52 -9.39 16.48
CA LYS A 123 -3.32 -9.03 15.30
C LYS A 123 -2.76 -7.80 14.59
N TYR A 124 -2.41 -6.75 15.33
CA TYR A 124 -1.86 -5.51 14.77
C TYR A 124 -0.55 -5.78 14.03
N ASN A 125 0.37 -6.51 14.66
CA ASN A 125 1.67 -6.84 14.08
C ASN A 125 1.51 -7.66 12.80
N ALA A 126 0.67 -8.70 12.83
CA ALA A 126 0.38 -9.51 11.65
C ALA A 126 -0.20 -8.66 10.50
N MET A 127 -1.08 -7.70 10.81
CA MET A 127 -1.63 -6.77 9.82
C MET A 127 -0.54 -5.85 9.26
N TYR A 128 0.28 -5.24 10.13
CA TYR A 128 1.36 -4.33 9.72
C TYR A 128 2.34 -4.99 8.75
N PHE A 129 2.84 -6.20 9.06
CA PHE A 129 3.75 -6.92 8.17
C PHE A 129 3.08 -7.40 6.87
N LYS A 130 1.77 -7.70 6.89
CA LYS A 130 1.02 -7.99 5.67
C LYS A 130 0.87 -6.73 4.80
N SER A 131 0.61 -5.57 5.41
CA SER A 131 0.51 -4.29 4.72
C SER A 131 1.85 -3.90 4.09
N LEU A 132 2.97 -4.07 4.79
CA LEU A 132 4.32 -3.86 4.25
C LEU A 132 4.57 -4.67 2.97
N ARG A 133 4.27 -5.98 2.98
CA ARG A 133 4.40 -6.84 1.79
C ARG A 133 3.46 -6.42 0.66
N THR A 134 2.24 -6.02 1.00
CA THR A 134 1.27 -5.55 0.01
C THR A 134 1.77 -4.29 -0.68
N ALA A 135 2.31 -3.34 0.09
CA ALA A 135 2.90 -2.11 -0.44
C ALA A 135 4.08 -2.41 -1.36
N GLN A 136 5.00 -3.28 -0.93
CA GLN A 136 6.16 -3.70 -1.71
C GLN A 136 5.77 -4.40 -3.03
N ALA A 137 4.74 -5.26 -3.01
CA ALA A 137 4.20 -5.94 -4.19
C ALA A 137 3.48 -4.98 -5.17
N GLY A 138 3.08 -3.80 -4.69
CA GLY A 138 2.43 -2.75 -5.48
C GLY A 138 3.33 -1.99 -6.44
N LEU A 139 4.63 -2.17 -6.32
CA LEU A 139 5.57 -1.55 -7.25
C LEU A 139 5.36 -2.08 -8.67
N PRO A 140 5.18 -1.19 -9.67
CA PRO A 140 5.12 -1.60 -11.06
C PRO A 140 6.38 -2.37 -11.48
N ASP A 141 6.22 -3.19 -12.52
CA ASP A 141 7.36 -3.84 -13.17
C ASP A 141 8.28 -2.82 -13.85
N ILE A 142 9.52 -3.25 -14.13
CA ILE A 142 10.52 -2.37 -14.74
C ILE A 142 10.09 -1.87 -16.12
N GLU A 143 9.31 -2.64 -16.87
CA GLU A 143 8.82 -2.24 -18.20
C GLU A 143 7.83 -1.08 -18.11
N THR A 144 7.00 -1.08 -17.07
CA THR A 144 6.07 0.01 -16.79
C THR A 144 6.80 1.25 -16.31
N ILE A 145 7.75 1.09 -15.39
CA ILE A 145 8.60 2.20 -14.91
C ILE A 145 9.41 2.80 -16.09
N SER A 146 9.98 1.96 -16.95
CA SER A 146 10.77 2.37 -18.10
C SER A 146 9.94 3.20 -19.08
N ARG A 147 8.71 2.77 -19.38
CA ARG A 147 7.78 3.53 -20.24
C ARG A 147 7.35 4.85 -19.61
N GLN A 148 7.07 4.87 -18.31
CA GLN A 148 6.61 6.07 -17.61
C GLN A 148 7.70 7.13 -17.49
N LEU A 149 8.94 6.73 -17.23
CA LEU A 149 10.05 7.64 -16.99
C LEU A 149 10.92 7.87 -18.25
N GLY A 150 10.63 7.18 -19.35
CA GLY A 150 11.43 7.25 -20.57
C GLY A 150 12.88 6.81 -20.33
N LEU A 151 13.08 5.70 -19.60
CA LEU A 151 14.42 5.20 -19.31
C LEU A 151 15.08 4.64 -20.56
N ASP A 152 16.37 4.92 -20.74
CA ASP A 152 17.19 4.20 -21.72
C ASP A 152 17.56 2.80 -21.22
N LYS A 153 18.15 1.96 -22.08
CA LYS A 153 18.51 0.56 -21.74
C LYS A 153 19.50 0.45 -20.57
N SER A 154 20.42 1.41 -20.46
CA SER A 154 21.42 1.44 -19.37
C SER A 154 20.73 1.78 -18.05
N GLN A 155 19.94 2.85 -18.05
CA GLN A 155 19.13 3.28 -16.91
C GLN A 155 18.16 2.17 -16.48
N GLN A 156 17.48 1.50 -17.42
CA GLN A 156 16.55 0.42 -17.13
C GLN A 156 17.23 -0.72 -16.35
N SER A 157 18.42 -1.16 -16.78
CA SER A 157 19.18 -2.21 -16.10
C SER A 157 19.60 -1.78 -14.69
N GLN A 158 20.08 -0.54 -14.53
CA GLN A 158 20.52 -0.01 -13.24
C GLN A 158 19.36 0.18 -12.26
N VAL A 159 18.25 0.77 -12.72
CA VAL A 159 17.04 0.95 -11.93
C VAL A 159 16.45 -0.40 -11.51
N SER A 160 16.41 -1.38 -12.42
CA SER A 160 15.96 -2.75 -12.09
C SER A 160 16.78 -3.37 -10.96
N ALA A 161 18.11 -3.26 -11.04
CA ALA A 161 19.02 -3.76 -10.01
C ALA A 161 18.79 -3.07 -8.66
N ILE A 162 18.67 -1.73 -8.66
CA ILE A 162 18.43 -0.95 -7.44
C ILE A 162 17.09 -1.33 -6.79
N LEU A 163 16.02 -1.46 -7.57
CA LEU A 163 14.70 -1.83 -7.04
C LEU A 163 14.66 -3.26 -6.52
N LYS A 164 15.37 -4.19 -7.18
CA LYS A 164 15.49 -5.58 -6.70
C LYS A 164 16.24 -5.64 -5.37
N ASP A 165 17.35 -4.92 -5.25
CA ASP A 165 18.11 -4.82 -4.00
C ASP A 165 17.30 -4.16 -2.89
N ALA A 166 16.58 -3.08 -3.21
CA ALA A 166 15.67 -2.41 -2.27
C ALA A 166 14.61 -3.37 -1.70
N ARG A 167 13.96 -4.16 -2.56
CA ARG A 167 12.99 -5.17 -2.12
C ARG A 167 13.63 -6.21 -1.22
N ALA A 168 14.80 -6.74 -1.59
CA ALA A 168 15.50 -7.73 -0.79
C ALA A 168 15.88 -7.19 0.61
N ARG A 169 16.29 -5.92 0.71
CA ARG A 169 16.55 -5.27 2.02
C ARG A 169 15.29 -5.15 2.86
N GLU A 170 14.17 -4.70 2.28
CA GLU A 170 12.88 -4.65 2.99
C GLU A 170 12.43 -6.04 3.45
N ASP A 171 12.61 -7.07 2.62
CA ASP A 171 12.27 -8.46 2.97
C ASP A 171 13.05 -8.95 4.19
N LEU A 172 14.36 -8.66 4.25
CA LEU A 172 15.20 -9.00 5.40
C LEU A 172 14.72 -8.32 6.69
N ILE A 173 14.33 -7.04 6.61
CA ILE A 173 13.78 -6.29 7.75
C ILE A 173 12.45 -6.92 8.20
N ILE A 174 11.54 -7.17 7.26
CA ILE A 174 10.24 -7.78 7.54
C ILE A 174 10.43 -9.16 8.19
N GLU A 175 11.29 -10.01 7.63
CA GLU A 175 11.55 -11.35 8.17
C GLU A 175 12.16 -11.33 9.57
N LYS A 176 13.12 -10.43 9.81
CA LYS A 176 13.77 -10.25 11.11
C LYS A 176 12.73 -9.96 12.20
N TYR A 177 11.85 -8.98 11.96
CA TYR A 177 10.93 -8.51 12.99
C TYR A 177 9.64 -9.33 13.09
N GLN A 178 9.14 -9.90 12.00
CA GLN A 178 7.92 -10.71 12.04
C GLN A 178 8.09 -11.98 12.88
N LYS A 179 9.31 -12.51 12.98
CA LYS A 179 9.63 -13.70 13.80
C LYS A 179 9.74 -13.36 15.29
N MET A 180 9.81 -12.08 15.67
CA MET A 180 9.85 -11.66 17.07
C MET A 180 8.47 -11.76 17.72
N ALA A 181 8.42 -12.13 19.00
CA ALA A 181 7.16 -12.20 19.74
C ALA A 181 6.52 -10.81 19.93
N HIS A 182 7.35 -9.79 20.20
CA HIS A 182 6.92 -8.41 20.46
C HIS A 182 7.82 -7.42 19.70
N PRO A 183 7.71 -7.32 18.37
CA PRO A 183 8.50 -6.38 17.60
C PRO A 183 8.11 -4.93 17.94
N ASP A 184 9.11 -4.05 18.04
CA ASP A 184 8.88 -2.61 18.11
C ASP A 184 8.63 -2.06 16.71
N LEU A 185 7.37 -1.79 16.39
CA LEU A 185 6.96 -1.32 15.05
C LEU A 185 7.54 0.06 14.70
N MET A 186 7.90 0.89 15.68
CA MET A 186 8.57 2.18 15.40
C MET A 186 9.97 1.93 14.86
N VAL A 187 10.69 0.97 15.45
CA VAL A 187 12.02 0.56 14.96
C VAL A 187 11.91 -0.08 13.58
N VAL A 188 10.91 -0.95 13.36
CA VAL A 188 10.68 -1.53 12.02
C VAL A 188 10.45 -0.43 10.98
N ASN A 189 9.54 0.51 11.26
CA ASN A 189 9.25 1.62 10.34
C ASN A 189 10.48 2.46 10.03
N LYS A 190 11.29 2.76 11.05
CA LYS A 190 12.54 3.49 10.88
C LYS A 190 13.51 2.74 9.95
N GLU A 191 13.74 1.45 10.18
CA GLU A 191 14.63 0.64 9.32
C GLU A 191 14.10 0.58 7.87
N ILE A 192 12.78 0.47 7.67
CA ILE A 192 12.15 0.50 6.33
C ILE A 192 12.37 1.85 5.64
N ILE A 193 12.14 2.96 6.33
CA ILE A 193 12.35 4.32 5.79
C ILE A 193 13.82 4.55 5.44
N GLU A 194 14.75 4.09 6.28
CA GLU A 194 16.19 4.17 6.01
C GLU A 194 16.58 3.34 4.78
N ALA A 195 16.05 2.12 4.65
CA ALA A 195 16.28 1.28 3.48
C ALA A 195 15.77 1.95 2.19
N ARG A 196 14.55 2.49 2.19
CA ARG A 196 13.97 3.22 1.04
C ARG A 196 14.77 4.46 0.69
N SER A 197 15.20 5.22 1.70
CA SER A 197 16.02 6.43 1.52
C SER A 197 17.37 6.11 0.88
N ALA A 198 17.99 5.00 1.28
CA ALA A 198 19.24 4.53 0.67
C ALA A 198 19.04 4.17 -0.81
N SER A 199 17.95 3.46 -1.15
CA SER A 199 17.61 3.14 -2.53
C SER A 199 17.27 4.38 -3.36
N MET A 200 16.56 5.35 -2.78
CA MET A 200 16.27 6.64 -3.41
C MET A 200 17.55 7.43 -3.72
N LYS A 201 18.51 7.40 -2.80
CA LYS A 201 19.84 7.97 -3.03
C LYS A 201 20.54 7.30 -4.22
N SER A 202 20.53 5.97 -4.29
CA SER A 202 21.08 5.25 -5.45
C SER A 202 20.36 5.60 -6.76
N LEU A 203 19.02 5.70 -6.76
CA LEU A 203 18.25 6.10 -7.93
C LEU A 203 18.62 7.51 -8.41
N SER A 204 18.90 8.43 -7.49
CA SER A 204 19.31 9.81 -7.85
C SER A 204 20.65 9.89 -8.60
N GLY A 205 21.49 8.85 -8.53
CA GLY A 205 22.72 8.74 -9.32
C GLY A 205 22.51 8.22 -10.75
N VAL A 206 21.33 7.71 -11.06
CA VAL A 206 20.98 7.06 -12.34
C VAL A 206 19.92 7.87 -13.10
N LEU A 207 18.92 8.37 -12.38
CA LEU A 207 17.81 9.12 -12.92
C LEU A 207 18.15 10.61 -13.02
N THR A 208 17.65 11.26 -14.08
CA THR A 208 17.65 12.72 -14.14
C THR A 208 16.78 13.31 -13.04
N LYS A 209 16.97 14.59 -12.70
CA LYS A 209 16.11 15.29 -11.71
C LYS A 209 14.62 15.15 -12.04
N GLN A 210 14.25 15.31 -13.32
CA GLN A 210 12.86 15.20 -13.75
C GLN A 210 12.33 13.78 -13.58
N GLN A 211 13.09 12.77 -14.02
CA GLN A 211 12.71 11.35 -13.84
C GLN A 211 12.57 10.98 -12.37
N LEU A 212 13.44 11.50 -11.50
CA LEU A 212 13.40 11.26 -10.06
C LEU A 212 12.16 11.89 -9.41
N GLU A 213 11.78 13.11 -9.79
CA GLU A 213 10.56 13.74 -9.27
C GLU A 213 9.29 13.04 -9.76
N SER A 214 9.26 12.60 -11.02
CA SER A 214 8.17 11.74 -11.53
C SER A 214 8.12 10.40 -10.79
N PHE A 215 9.27 9.77 -10.53
CA PHE A 215 9.35 8.54 -9.74
C PHE A 215 8.73 8.76 -8.34
N LYS A 216 9.12 9.83 -7.62
CA LYS A 216 8.57 10.13 -6.30
C LYS A 216 7.07 10.41 -6.32
N THR A 217 6.56 11.07 -7.35
CA THR A 217 5.14 11.47 -7.42
C THR A 217 4.25 10.29 -7.80
N ASP A 218 4.63 9.57 -8.85
CA ASP A 218 3.80 8.51 -9.43
C ASP A 218 4.01 7.15 -8.75
N LEU A 219 5.12 6.99 -8.02
CA LEU A 219 5.49 5.76 -7.33
C LEU A 219 5.68 5.99 -5.82
N ALA A 220 5.09 7.07 -5.28
CA ALA A 220 5.17 7.59 -3.90
C ALA A 220 4.97 6.60 -2.74
N ALA A 221 4.62 5.34 -3.03
CA ALA A 221 4.67 4.27 -2.05
C ALA A 221 6.13 3.81 -1.75
N TYR A 222 7.11 4.35 -2.47
CA TYR A 222 8.56 4.20 -2.29
C TYR A 222 9.22 5.47 -1.76
#